data_AF-A0A1A8LHC0-F1
#
_entry.id   AF-A0A1A8LHC0-F1
#
_cell.length_a   1.000
_cell.length_b   1.000
_cell.length_c   1.000
_cell.angle_alpha   90.00
_cell.angle_beta   90.00
_cell.angle_gamma   90.00
#
_symmetry.space_group_name_H-M   'P 1'
#
loop_
_entity.id
_entity.type
_entity.pdbx_description
1 polymer ?
#
loop_
_entity_poly.entity_id
_entity_poly.type
_entity_poly.pdbx_seq_one_letter_code
_entity_poly.pdbx_strand_id
1 'polypeptide(L)'
;EKLAAYCGSNKDNISAAEKCKPAPGSACCAQFSADNNWYRAVVLSVGENEMSVLYADYGNSEKVPHSRILPIPTHLLALPFQIARGTLAGKEHFPADWPEEVQQVFQSELANGVLASVQSFDGSANVLCLTRPAERGG
;
A
#
# COMPACT_ATOMS: atom_id res chain seq x y z
N GLU A 1 -11.89 0.97 -13.20
CA GLU A 1 -13.05 1.67 -13.82
C GLU A 1 -13.86 2.55 -12.86
N LYS A 2 -14.34 2.10 -11.69
CA LYS A 2 -15.21 2.95 -10.82
C LYS A 2 -14.50 4.08 -10.06
N LEU A 3 -13.35 3.79 -9.43
CA LEU A 3 -12.58 4.78 -8.67
C LEU A 3 -12.06 5.91 -9.55
N ALA A 4 -11.48 5.57 -10.71
CA ALA A 4 -10.99 6.55 -11.67
C ALA A 4 -12.11 7.45 -12.20
N ALA A 5 -13.29 6.90 -12.49
CA ALA A 5 -14.46 7.68 -12.91
C ALA A 5 -14.89 8.67 -11.81
N TYR A 6 -15.03 8.21 -10.56
CA TYR A 6 -15.35 9.07 -9.42
C TYR A 6 -14.33 10.22 -9.26
N CYS A 7 -13.04 9.90 -9.28
CA CYS A 7 -12.00 10.90 -9.11
C CYS A 7 -11.94 11.88 -10.30
N GLY A 8 -12.21 11.41 -11.52
CA GLY A 8 -12.30 12.26 -12.70
C GLY A 8 -13.41 13.31 -12.61
N SER A 9 -14.59 12.92 -12.12
CA SER A 9 -15.74 13.82 -11.96
C SER A 9 -15.61 14.80 -10.78
N ASN A 10 -14.83 14.45 -9.75
CA ASN A 10 -14.72 15.24 -8.53
C ASN A 10 -13.47 16.13 -8.46
N LYS A 11 -12.56 16.06 -9.45
CA LYS A 11 -11.36 16.92 -9.52
C LYS A 11 -11.69 18.41 -9.50
N ASP A 12 -12.77 18.83 -10.17
CA ASP A 12 -13.13 20.23 -10.34
C ASP A 12 -14.16 20.73 -9.31
N ASN A 13 -14.78 19.81 -8.58
CA ASN A 13 -15.90 20.10 -7.66
C ASN A 13 -15.46 20.22 -6.20
N ILE A 14 -14.16 20.40 -5.95
CA ILE A 14 -13.60 20.69 -4.63
C ILE A 14 -13.94 22.13 -4.25
N SER A 15 -15.23 22.38 -4.00
CA SER A 15 -15.67 23.61 -3.35
C SER A 15 -15.11 23.64 -1.93
N ALA A 16 -14.93 24.84 -1.39
CA ALA A 16 -14.24 25.13 -0.14
C ALA A 16 -14.75 24.40 1.13
N ALA A 17 -15.81 23.59 1.02
CA ALA A 17 -16.42 22.83 2.11
C ALA A 17 -15.70 21.51 2.48
N GLU A 18 -14.77 20.99 1.67
CA GLU A 18 -14.02 19.74 1.97
C GLU A 18 -12.51 19.96 2.21
N LYS A 19 -12.14 21.15 2.69
CA LYS A 19 -10.80 21.50 3.19
C LYS A 19 -10.40 20.78 4.49
N CYS A 20 -10.94 19.60 4.79
CA CYS A 20 -10.49 18.82 5.93
C CYS A 20 -9.28 18.01 5.47
N LYS A 21 -8.08 18.34 5.98
CA LYS A 21 -6.90 17.51 5.77
C LYS A 21 -7.20 16.15 6.44
N PRO A 22 -7.32 15.04 5.69
CA PRO A 22 -7.60 13.74 6.27
C PRO A 22 -6.53 13.40 7.30
N ALA A 23 -6.94 12.93 8.48
CA ALA A 23 -6.00 12.57 9.53
C ALA A 23 -5.21 11.30 9.14
N PRO A 24 -3.99 11.09 9.67
CA PRO A 24 -3.30 9.81 9.57
C PRO A 24 -4.22 8.62 9.92
N GLY A 25 -4.16 7.57 9.12
CA GLY A 25 -5.06 6.41 9.18
C GLY A 25 -6.34 6.53 8.37
N SER A 26 -6.69 7.72 7.85
CA SER A 26 -7.88 7.89 7.01
C SER A 26 -7.69 7.29 5.63
N ALA A 27 -8.73 6.63 5.11
CA ALA A 27 -8.77 6.20 3.72
C ALA A 27 -8.99 7.40 2.78
N CYS A 28 -8.36 7.37 1.61
CA CYS A 28 -8.52 8.39 0.57
C CYS A 28 -8.35 7.79 -0.82
N CYS A 29 -8.60 8.61 -1.84
CA CYS A 29 -8.09 8.38 -3.19
C CYS A 29 -6.79 9.17 -3.33
N ALA A 30 -5.75 8.53 -3.86
CA ALA A 30 -4.48 9.19 -4.18
C ALA A 30 -4.11 8.96 -5.65
N GLN A 31 -3.61 9.99 -6.32
CA GLN A 31 -3.15 9.91 -7.70
C GLN A 31 -1.65 9.58 -7.73
N PHE A 32 -1.31 8.40 -8.26
CA PHE A 32 0.07 7.92 -8.30
C PHE A 32 0.92 8.73 -9.27
N SER A 33 2.10 9.13 -8.82
CA SER A 33 2.96 10.02 -9.59
C SER A 33 3.52 9.41 -10.88
N ALA A 34 3.76 8.10 -10.90
CA ALA A 34 4.43 7.44 -12.03
C ALA A 34 3.50 7.24 -13.25
N ASP A 35 2.21 7.05 -13.04
CA ASP A 35 1.24 6.76 -14.11
C ASP A 35 0.04 7.72 -14.15
N ASN A 36 -0.07 8.62 -13.17
CA ASN A 36 -1.18 9.56 -13.00
C ASN A 36 -2.56 8.90 -12.83
N ASN A 37 -2.62 7.62 -12.46
CA ASN A 37 -3.87 6.93 -12.15
C ASN A 37 -4.28 7.11 -10.70
N TRP A 38 -5.57 6.97 -10.43
CA TRP A 38 -6.13 7.05 -9.08
C TRP A 38 -6.21 5.68 -8.44
N TYR A 39 -5.88 5.63 -7.15
CA TYR A 39 -5.83 4.42 -6.35
C TYR A 39 -6.44 4.64 -4.97
N ARG A 40 -6.87 3.55 -4.33
CA ARG A 40 -7.25 3.58 -2.91
C ARG A 40 -5.99 3.68 -2.09
N ALA A 41 -6.00 4.57 -1.11
CA ALA A 41 -4.84 4.80 -0.27
C ALA A 41 -5.24 5.06 1.18
N VAL A 42 -4.25 5.00 2.06
CA VAL A 42 -4.35 5.38 3.46
C VAL A 42 -3.35 6.49 3.73
N VAL A 43 -3.79 7.55 4.40
CA VAL A 43 -2.90 8.65 4.80
C VAL A 43 -1.98 8.15 5.91
N LEU A 44 -0.66 8.22 5.69
CA LEU A 44 0.35 7.87 6.68
C LEU A 44 0.75 9.08 7.53
N SER A 45 0.91 10.24 6.90
CA SER A 45 1.24 11.49 7.59
C SER A 45 0.80 12.71 6.78
N VAL A 46 0.54 13.80 7.48
CA VAL A 46 0.08 15.07 6.89
C VAL A 46 1.15 16.12 7.09
N GLY A 47 1.78 16.55 6.00
CA GLY A 47 2.69 17.69 5.98
C GLY A 47 1.98 19.00 5.60
N GLU A 48 2.77 20.07 5.56
CA GLU A 48 2.28 21.39 5.16
C GLU A 48 1.84 21.38 3.69
N ASN A 49 2.72 20.94 2.79
CA ASN A 49 2.54 20.97 1.34
C ASN A 49 2.21 19.61 0.69
N GLU A 50 2.52 18.52 1.40
CA GLU A 50 2.38 17.15 0.90
C GLU A 50 1.81 16.22 1.98
N MET A 51 1.21 15.12 1.55
CA MET A 51 0.83 14.00 2.42
C MET A 51 1.60 12.76 2.01
N SER A 52 2.00 11.96 2.99
CA SER A 52 2.49 10.61 2.74
C SER A 52 1.31 9.64 2.71
N VAL A 53 1.24 8.80 1.70
CA VAL A 53 0.16 7.83 1.51
C VAL A 53 0.70 6.43 1.24
N LEU A 54 -0.04 5.41 1.67
CA LEU A 54 0.16 4.01 1.33
C LEU A 54 -0.91 3.57 0.33
N TYR A 55 -0.51 3.05 -0.82
CA TYR A 55 -1.43 2.50 -1.80
C TYR A 55 -2.00 1.18 -1.31
N ALA A 56 -3.28 1.20 -0.91
CA ALA A 56 -3.90 0.15 -0.10
C ALA A 56 -4.09 -1.19 -0.82
N ASP A 57 -3.83 -1.23 -2.12
CA ASP A 57 -3.94 -2.43 -2.95
C ASP A 57 -2.59 -2.90 -3.52
N TYR A 58 -1.52 -2.15 -3.31
CA TYR A 58 -0.21 -2.38 -3.95
C TYR A 58 0.95 -2.36 -2.95
N GLY A 59 0.82 -1.66 -1.82
CA GLY A 59 1.76 -1.69 -0.71
C GLY A 59 2.94 -0.71 -0.84
N ASN A 60 3.13 -0.09 -2.00
CA ASN A 60 4.06 1.02 -2.15
C ASN A 60 3.49 2.30 -1.51
N SER A 61 4.38 3.17 -1.06
CA SER A 61 4.05 4.48 -0.48
C SER A 61 4.75 5.60 -1.23
N GLU A 62 4.14 6.78 -1.26
CA GLU A 62 4.79 7.98 -1.76
C GLU A 62 4.34 9.22 -1.00
N LYS A 63 5.02 10.34 -1.24
CA LYS A 63 4.55 11.66 -0.83
C LYS A 63 3.97 12.37 -2.04
N VAL A 64 2.76 12.91 -1.88
CA VAL A 64 2.05 13.62 -2.96
C VAL A 64 1.54 14.97 -2.46
N PRO A 65 1.45 15.98 -3.36
CA PRO A 65 0.80 17.23 -3.03
C PRO A 65 -0.67 17.01 -2.69
N HIS A 66 -1.25 17.91 -1.89
CA HIS A 66 -2.68 17.88 -1.53
C HIS A 66 -3.62 17.81 -2.75
N SER A 67 -3.21 18.36 -3.90
CA SER A 67 -3.96 18.32 -5.16
C SER A 67 -4.14 16.93 -5.77
N ARG A 68 -3.37 15.93 -5.31
CA ARG A 68 -3.46 14.54 -5.73
C ARG A 68 -4.19 13.66 -4.72
N ILE A 69 -4.88 14.26 -3.76
CA ILE A 69 -5.67 13.58 -2.75
C ILE A 69 -7.15 13.97 -2.91
N LEU A 70 -8.03 12.98 -2.87
CA LEU A 70 -9.48 13.17 -2.81
C LEU A 70 -10.09 12.32 -1.69
N PRO A 71 -11.21 12.75 -1.08
CA PRO A 71 -11.96 11.89 -0.18
C PRO A 71 -12.49 10.67 -0.93
N ILE A 72 -12.44 9.50 -0.29
CA ILE A 72 -12.98 8.26 -0.86
C ILE A 72 -14.37 7.97 -0.27
N PRO A 73 -15.39 7.77 -1.11
CA PRO A 73 -16.73 7.46 -0.63
C PRO A 73 -16.78 6.00 -0.16
N THR A 74 -17.62 5.74 0.85
CA THR A 74 -17.73 4.44 1.55
C THR A 74 -18.02 3.27 0.62
N HIS A 75 -18.80 3.46 -0.45
CA HIS A 75 -19.11 2.40 -1.41
C HIS A 75 -17.89 1.91 -2.20
N LEU A 76 -16.80 2.70 -2.32
CA LEU A 76 -15.53 2.29 -2.92
C LEU A 76 -14.59 1.61 -1.91
N LEU A 77 -14.97 1.57 -0.63
CA LEU A 77 -14.32 0.82 0.44
C LEU A 77 -14.96 -0.55 0.69
N ALA A 78 -15.99 -0.92 -0.09
CA ALA A 78 -16.69 -2.20 0.08
C ALA A 78 -15.78 -3.42 -0.16
N LEU A 79 -14.80 -3.30 -1.06
CA LEU A 79 -13.76 -4.32 -1.21
C LEU A 79 -12.71 -4.13 -0.10
N PRO A 80 -12.23 -5.19 0.58
CA PRO A 80 -11.10 -5.07 1.50
C PRO A 80 -9.86 -4.50 0.81
N PHE A 81 -8.97 -3.86 1.54
CA PHE A 81 -7.64 -3.53 1.03
C PHE A 81 -6.88 -4.82 0.68
N GLN A 82 -6.20 -4.83 -0.46
CA GLN A 82 -5.60 -6.06 -0.98
C GLN A 82 -4.21 -6.34 -0.40
N ILE A 83 -3.63 -5.40 0.35
CA ILE A 83 -2.35 -5.61 1.03
C ILE A 83 -2.51 -6.29 2.38
N ALA A 84 -1.54 -7.14 2.71
CA ALA A 84 -1.34 -7.68 4.04
C ALA A 84 0.07 -7.32 4.53
N ARG A 85 0.17 -6.83 5.76
CA ARG A 85 1.46 -6.55 6.40
C ARG A 85 2.04 -7.83 6.98
N GLY A 86 3.31 -8.11 6.67
CA GLY A 86 4.01 -9.26 7.22
C GLY A 86 5.49 -9.02 7.46
N THR A 87 6.06 -9.86 8.32
CA THR A 87 7.49 -9.99 8.62
C THR A 87 7.91 -11.43 8.33
N LEU A 88 9.18 -11.68 8.03
CA LEU A 88 9.64 -13.07 7.79
C LEU A 88 9.80 -13.81 9.12
N ALA A 89 9.50 -15.10 9.14
CA ALA A 89 9.89 -15.98 10.24
C ALA A 89 11.42 -16.17 10.21
N GLY A 90 12.07 -16.03 11.36
CA GLY A 90 13.52 -16.17 11.49
C GLY A 90 13.91 -16.66 12.87
N LYS A 91 15.09 -17.28 12.97
CA LYS A 91 15.66 -17.76 14.25
C LYS A 91 16.44 -16.66 15.00
N GLU A 92 16.71 -15.53 14.36
CA GLU A 92 17.60 -14.47 14.85
C GLU A 92 16.97 -13.08 14.68
N HIS A 93 17.59 -12.08 15.30
CA HIS A 93 17.25 -10.69 15.09
C HIS A 93 17.74 -10.28 13.70
N PHE A 94 16.80 -10.04 12.78
CA PHE A 94 17.15 -9.47 11.49
C PHE A 94 17.86 -8.12 11.68
N PRO A 95 18.84 -7.79 10.82
CA PRO A 95 19.43 -6.47 10.84
C PRO A 95 18.34 -5.41 10.55
N ALA A 96 18.55 -4.19 11.06
CA ALA A 96 17.66 -3.06 10.75
C ALA A 96 17.63 -2.78 9.24
N ASP A 97 18.80 -2.89 8.60
CA ASP A 97 18.98 -2.74 7.17
C ASP A 97 19.71 -3.96 6.61
N TRP A 98 19.13 -4.56 5.57
CA TRP A 98 19.78 -5.65 4.85
C TRP A 98 20.75 -5.10 3.79
N PRO A 99 21.90 -5.76 3.55
CA PRO A 99 22.76 -5.43 2.41
C PRO A 99 21.98 -5.47 1.09
N GLU A 100 22.33 -4.60 0.16
CA GLU A 100 21.61 -4.45 -1.12
C GLU A 100 21.57 -5.78 -1.90
N GLU A 101 22.65 -6.56 -1.84
CA GLU A 101 22.75 -7.86 -2.49
C GLU A 101 21.70 -8.84 -1.95
N VAL A 102 21.44 -8.81 -0.63
CA VAL A 102 20.42 -9.66 -0.01
C VAL A 102 19.02 -9.21 -0.42
N GLN A 103 18.78 -7.90 -0.51
CA GLN A 103 17.51 -7.36 -0.98
C GLN A 103 17.24 -7.74 -2.43
N GLN A 104 18.24 -7.67 -3.30
CA GLN A 104 18.14 -8.05 -4.72
C GLN A 104 17.85 -9.55 -4.87
N VAL A 105 18.54 -10.41 -4.11
CA VAL A 105 18.24 -11.86 -4.09
C VAL A 105 16.81 -12.10 -3.64
N PHE A 106 16.38 -11.46 -2.55
CA PHE A 106 15.02 -11.61 -2.06
C PHE A 106 13.96 -11.17 -3.07
N GLN A 107 14.17 -10.05 -3.76
CA GLN A 107 13.28 -9.59 -4.84
C GLN A 107 13.22 -10.60 -6.01
N SER A 108 14.36 -11.15 -6.41
CA SER A 108 14.43 -12.19 -7.46
C SER A 108 13.65 -13.45 -7.07
N GLU A 109 13.76 -13.89 -5.81
CA GLU A 109 13.00 -15.03 -5.29
C GLU A 109 11.49 -14.77 -5.32
N LEU A 110 11.06 -13.58 -4.91
CA LEU A 110 9.64 -13.21 -4.91
C LEU A 110 9.05 -13.08 -6.32
N ALA A 111 9.84 -12.65 -7.30
CA ALA A 111 9.39 -12.44 -8.68
C ALA A 111 8.89 -13.73 -9.36
N ASN A 112 9.37 -14.90 -8.92
CA ASN A 112 8.95 -16.20 -9.43
C ASN A 112 7.67 -16.75 -8.76
N GLY A 113 7.08 -15.99 -7.84
CA GLY A 113 5.97 -16.42 -7.02
C GLY A 113 6.42 -17.31 -5.86
N VAL A 114 5.82 -17.08 -4.69
CA VAL A 114 6.09 -17.84 -3.46
C VAL A 114 4.78 -18.27 -2.82
N LEU A 115 4.84 -19.34 -2.04
CA LEU A 115 3.78 -19.70 -1.10
C LEU A 115 4.11 -19.05 0.24
N ALA A 116 3.21 -18.19 0.72
CA ALA A 116 3.33 -17.56 2.04
C ALA A 116 2.40 -18.27 3.04
N SER A 117 2.96 -18.71 4.17
CA SER A 117 2.21 -19.28 5.28
C SER A 117 2.31 -18.38 6.51
N VAL A 118 1.18 -18.09 7.14
CA VAL A 118 1.14 -17.34 8.40
C VAL A 118 1.46 -18.27 9.55
N GLN A 119 2.50 -17.95 10.32
CA GLN A 119 2.94 -18.73 11.48
C GLN A 119 2.37 -18.16 12.79
N SER A 120 2.37 -16.83 12.93
CA SER A 120 1.88 -16.14 14.13
C SER A 120 1.58 -14.66 13.83
N PHE A 121 1.14 -13.92 14.85
CA PHE A 121 1.01 -12.45 14.83
C PHE A 121 1.83 -11.87 15.98
N ASP A 122 2.73 -10.93 15.69
CA ASP A 122 3.66 -10.36 16.69
C ASP A 122 3.09 -9.15 17.45
N GLY A 123 1.81 -8.81 17.22
CA GLY A 123 1.16 -7.60 17.74
C GLY A 123 1.13 -6.45 16.71
N SER A 124 1.92 -6.53 15.65
CA SER A 124 2.11 -5.46 14.65
C SER A 124 1.94 -5.97 13.21
N ALA A 125 2.37 -7.19 12.92
CA ALA A 125 2.37 -7.80 11.59
C ALA A 125 2.19 -9.32 11.66
N ASN A 126 1.80 -9.92 10.53
CA ASN A 126 1.79 -11.37 10.38
C ASN A 126 3.22 -11.88 10.23
N VAL A 127 3.61 -12.89 11.01
CA VAL A 127 4.90 -13.57 10.83
C VAL A 127 4.73 -14.63 9.76
N LEU A 128 5.46 -14.51 8.66
CA LEU A 128 5.31 -15.28 7.43
C LEU A 128 6.50 -16.20 7.20
N CYS A 129 6.23 -17.46 6.88
CA CYS A 129 7.22 -18.36 6.28
C CYS A 129 6.95 -18.45 4.78
N LEU A 130 7.97 -18.17 3.97
CA LEU A 130 7.90 -18.23 2.51
C LEU A 130 8.55 -19.52 2.01
N THR A 131 7.89 -20.21 1.09
CA THR A 131 8.43 -21.37 0.39
C THR A 131 8.26 -21.22 -1.12
N ARG A 132 9.17 -21.82 -1.90
CA ARG A 132 9.00 -21.88 -3.35
C ARG A 132 7.85 -22.84 -3.67
N PRO A 133 7.00 -22.54 -4.66
CA PRO A 133 6.02 -23.49 -5.15
C PRO A 133 6.74 -24.78 -5.57
N ALA A 134 6.27 -25.94 -5.15
CA ALA A 134 6.82 -27.20 -5.63
C ALA A 134 6.71 -27.23 -7.16
N GLU A 135 7.78 -27.60 -7.86
CA GLU A 135 7.69 -27.90 -9.29
C GLU A 135 6.60 -28.96 -9.44
N ARG A 136 5.54 -28.65 -10.19
CA ARG A 136 4.59 -29.68 -10.60
C ARG A 136 5.39 -30.65 -11.47
N GLY A 137 5.82 -31.76 -10.88
CA GLY A 137 6.41 -32.87 -11.60
C GLY A 137 5.48 -33.25 -12.75
N GLY A 138 6.02 -33.24 -13.97
CA GLY A 138 5.33 -33.68 -15.19
C GLY A 138 5.23 -35.19 -15.27
#